data_AF-A0A1U7CYS8-F1
#
_entry.id   AF-A0A1U7CYS8-F1
#
_cell.length_a   1.000
_cell.length_b   1.000
_cell.length_c   1.000
_cell.angle_alpha   90.00
_cell.angle_beta   90.00
_cell.angle_gamma   90.00
#
_symmetry.space_group_name_H-M   'P 1'
#
loop_
_entity.id
_entity.type
_entity.pdbx_description
1 polymer ?
#
loop_
_entity_poly.entity_id
_entity_poly.type
_entity_poly.pdbx_seq_one_letter_code
_entity_poly.pdbx_strand_id
1 'polypeptide(L)'
;MDSELLVEQKDDGRKLVEQLARDGFEVAAAFWILRHGRVSWELYIASPLVDGQNSNEAYRRLIPSIAKVPSKWVTISDLDLLNPENPIVKAAVEIRDRDPDGRAVTYEGGRLGDMAIQGAYIYPEIAPARLFFIVQYDRGDHTNEWNAKVEYVTSYENMRLRGAVGYSTATRDGDSPADPGGALVGALVEIDPKFVPFSPRDRQDILAVASRQARAAADGMFKSHHPEAVVESADEHCLAS
;
A
#
# COMPACT_ATOMS: atom_id res chain seq x y z
N MET A 1 -27.41 7.91 18.43
CA MET A 1 -27.68 6.59 17.81
C MET A 1 -26.98 6.47 16.46
N ASP A 2 -26.90 7.54 15.66
CA ASP A 2 -26.27 7.51 14.32
C ASP A 2 -24.75 7.25 14.32
N SER A 3 -24.04 7.63 15.40
CA SER A 3 -22.58 7.48 15.48
C SER A 3 -22.11 6.05 15.78
N GLU A 4 -22.87 5.27 16.56
CA GLU A 4 -22.52 3.87 16.89
C GLU A 4 -22.72 2.93 15.69
N LEU A 5 -23.81 3.11 14.94
CA LEU A 5 -24.07 2.34 13.70
C LEU A 5 -22.95 2.52 12.67
N LEU A 6 -22.43 3.75 12.57
CA LEU A 6 -21.34 4.04 11.65
C LEU A 6 -20.04 3.33 12.05
N VAL A 7 -19.76 3.10 13.34
CA VAL A 7 -18.50 2.45 13.78
C VAL A 7 -18.40 1.03 13.25
N GLU A 8 -19.45 0.21 13.36
CA GLU A 8 -19.43 -1.17 12.85
C GLU A 8 -19.39 -1.22 11.32
N GLN A 9 -20.11 -0.29 10.66
CA GLN A 9 -20.14 -0.18 9.20
C GLN A 9 -18.78 0.24 8.61
N LYS A 10 -18.04 1.11 9.31
CA LYS A 10 -16.70 1.55 8.91
C LYS A 10 -15.72 0.38 8.80
N ASP A 11 -15.74 -0.54 9.76
CA ASP A 11 -14.83 -1.68 9.74
C ASP A 11 -15.20 -2.69 8.65
N ASP A 12 -16.49 -2.95 8.44
CA ASP A 12 -16.94 -3.86 7.39
C ASP A 12 -16.71 -3.32 5.99
N GLY A 13 -16.95 -2.02 5.76
CA GLY A 13 -16.60 -1.37 4.50
C GLY A 13 -15.10 -1.38 4.24
N ARG A 14 -14.25 -1.23 5.28
CA ARG A 14 -12.79 -1.36 5.15
C ARG A 14 -12.40 -2.75 4.67
N LYS A 15 -12.92 -3.79 5.32
CA LYS A 15 -12.65 -5.19 4.94
C LYS A 15 -13.07 -5.48 3.49
N LEU A 16 -14.20 -4.94 3.04
CA LEU A 16 -14.63 -5.08 1.65
C LEU A 16 -13.66 -4.40 0.70
N VAL A 17 -13.32 -3.14 0.95
CA VAL A 17 -12.40 -2.34 0.12
C VAL A 17 -11.04 -3.03 -0.01
N GLU A 18 -10.50 -3.55 1.10
CA GLU A 18 -9.29 -4.38 1.10
C GLU A 18 -9.46 -5.68 0.31
N GLN A 19 -10.57 -6.38 0.49
CA GLN A 19 -10.84 -7.62 -0.24
C GLN A 19 -10.98 -7.39 -1.76
N LEU A 20 -11.53 -6.25 -2.17
CA LEU A 20 -11.61 -5.85 -3.57
C LEU A 20 -10.21 -5.66 -4.17
N ALA A 21 -9.32 -4.96 -3.46
CA ALA A 21 -7.93 -4.84 -3.88
C ALA A 21 -7.26 -6.22 -4.01
N ARG A 22 -7.46 -7.11 -3.02
CA ARG A 22 -6.94 -8.50 -3.07
C ARG A 22 -7.41 -9.29 -4.28
N ASP A 23 -8.64 -9.06 -4.70
CA ASP A 23 -9.21 -9.72 -5.88
C ASP A 23 -8.84 -9.02 -7.20
N GLY A 24 -8.00 -7.98 -7.15
CA GLY A 24 -7.59 -7.19 -8.31
C GLY A 24 -8.70 -6.28 -8.86
N PHE A 25 -9.71 -5.98 -8.04
CA PHE A 25 -10.74 -5.02 -8.38
C PHE A 25 -10.23 -3.61 -8.06
N GLU A 26 -10.06 -2.79 -9.09
CA GLU A 26 -9.52 -1.44 -8.93
C GLU A 26 -10.55 -0.51 -8.26
N VAL A 27 -10.16 0.04 -7.10
CA VAL A 27 -10.98 0.98 -6.31
C VAL A 27 -10.32 2.36 -6.34
N ALA A 28 -10.94 3.31 -7.04
CA ALA A 28 -10.46 4.69 -7.10
C ALA A 28 -10.77 5.48 -5.81
N ALA A 29 -11.93 5.22 -5.23
CA ALA A 29 -12.36 5.76 -3.95
C ALA A 29 -13.42 4.87 -3.32
N ALA A 30 -13.52 4.88 -2.00
CA ALA A 30 -14.62 4.27 -1.28
C ALA A 30 -15.03 5.18 -0.12
N PHE A 31 -16.34 5.31 0.11
CA PHE A 31 -16.84 6.17 1.17
C PHE A 31 -18.27 5.82 1.55
N TRP A 32 -18.61 5.98 2.82
CA TRP A 32 -19.98 5.96 3.32
C TRP A 32 -20.59 7.36 3.26
N ILE A 33 -21.86 7.47 2.89
CA ILE A 33 -22.62 8.73 2.92
C ILE A 33 -23.89 8.57 3.74
N LEU A 34 -24.15 9.53 4.63
CA LEU A 34 -25.47 9.77 5.21
C LEU A 34 -26.14 10.92 4.47
N ARG A 35 -27.11 10.61 3.61
CA ARG A 35 -27.80 11.62 2.80
C ARG A 35 -28.77 12.45 3.64
N HIS A 36 -29.00 13.69 3.23
CA HIS A 36 -29.97 14.53 3.93
C HIS A 36 -31.38 13.92 3.89
N GLY A 37 -31.96 13.70 5.07
CA GLY A 37 -33.29 13.10 5.23
C GLY A 37 -33.31 11.56 5.20
N ARG A 38 -32.15 10.91 5.12
CA ARG A 38 -32.00 9.46 5.34
C ARG A 38 -31.55 9.18 6.77
N VAL A 39 -31.80 7.95 7.21
CA VAL A 39 -31.39 7.43 8.53
C VAL A 39 -30.31 6.34 8.43
N SER A 40 -29.96 5.93 7.21
CA SER A 40 -29.00 4.87 6.92
C SER A 40 -27.84 5.42 6.11
N TRP A 41 -26.65 4.90 6.40
CA TRP A 41 -25.46 5.13 5.61
C TRP A 41 -25.45 4.21 4.39
N GLU A 42 -25.08 4.75 3.24
CA GLU A 42 -24.95 4.04 1.96
C GLU A 42 -23.45 3.97 1.60
N LEU A 43 -22.96 2.81 1.19
CA LEU A 43 -21.56 2.62 0.79
C LEU A 43 -21.42 2.88 -0.71
N TYR A 44 -20.54 3.81 -1.06
CA TYR A 44 -20.20 4.09 -2.45
C TYR A 44 -18.77 3.61 -2.73
N ILE A 45 -18.61 2.86 -3.82
CA ILE A 45 -17.31 2.42 -4.33
C ILE A 45 -17.16 2.93 -5.75
N ALA A 46 -16.13 3.73 -5.98
CA ALA A 46 -15.75 4.21 -7.29
C ALA A 46 -14.75 3.28 -7.93
N SER A 47 -14.99 2.89 -9.18
CA SER A 47 -14.08 2.03 -9.94
C SER A 47 -14.06 2.44 -11.41
N PRO A 48 -12.88 2.51 -12.05
CA PRO A 48 -12.79 2.80 -13.48
C PRO A 48 -13.46 1.72 -14.36
N LEU A 49 -13.74 0.53 -13.79
CA LEU A 49 -14.51 -0.53 -14.44
C LEU A 49 -15.99 -0.14 -14.66
N VAL A 50 -16.49 0.88 -13.95
CA VAL A 50 -17.82 1.42 -14.14
C VAL A 50 -17.77 2.46 -15.26
N ASP A 51 -17.89 2.04 -16.50
CA ASP A 51 -18.29 2.96 -17.57
C ASP A 51 -19.83 3.02 -17.64
N GLY A 52 -20.38 4.13 -18.14
CA GLY A 52 -21.84 4.35 -18.16
C GLY A 52 -22.66 3.31 -18.95
N GLN A 53 -22.02 2.32 -19.60
CA GLN A 53 -22.68 1.23 -20.31
C GLN A 53 -22.43 -0.16 -19.68
N ASN A 54 -21.40 -0.32 -18.84
CA ASN A 54 -20.91 -1.61 -18.34
C ASN A 54 -21.00 -1.80 -16.82
N SER A 55 -21.87 -1.06 -16.11
CA SER A 55 -22.08 -1.23 -14.67
C SER A 55 -22.35 -2.69 -14.27
N ASN A 56 -23.06 -3.45 -15.13
CA ASN A 56 -23.33 -4.87 -14.90
C ASN A 56 -22.06 -5.73 -14.83
N GLU A 57 -21.03 -5.45 -15.62
CA GLU A 57 -19.76 -6.17 -15.57
C GLU A 57 -19.00 -5.85 -14.29
N ALA A 58 -19.00 -4.58 -13.88
CA ALA A 58 -18.40 -4.16 -12.61
C ALA A 58 -19.06 -4.89 -11.42
N TYR A 59 -20.40 -4.95 -11.37
CA TYR A 59 -21.12 -5.72 -10.35
C TYR A 59 -20.80 -7.22 -10.40
N ARG A 60 -20.68 -7.83 -11.60
CA ARG A 60 -20.30 -9.25 -11.73
C ARG A 60 -18.92 -9.54 -11.12
N ARG A 61 -17.97 -8.62 -11.24
CA ARG A 61 -16.62 -8.74 -10.64
C ARG A 61 -16.62 -8.43 -9.13
N LEU A 62 -17.51 -7.54 -8.69
CA LEU A 62 -17.67 -7.15 -7.29
C LEU A 62 -18.26 -8.28 -6.42
N ILE A 63 -19.30 -8.96 -6.91
CA ILE A 63 -20.08 -9.93 -6.12
C ILE A 63 -19.22 -11.04 -5.47
N PRO A 64 -18.28 -11.68 -6.18
CA PRO A 64 -17.40 -12.68 -5.57
C PRO A 64 -16.57 -12.14 -4.39
N SER A 65 -16.17 -10.88 -4.41
CA SER A 65 -15.43 -10.25 -3.32
C SER A 65 -16.31 -9.98 -2.11
N ILE A 66 -17.54 -9.53 -2.33
CA ILE A 66 -18.54 -9.37 -1.25
C ILE A 66 -18.78 -10.71 -0.54
N ALA A 67 -18.91 -11.80 -1.29
CA ALA A 67 -19.15 -13.13 -0.72
C ALA A 67 -18.00 -13.65 0.17
N LYS A 68 -16.78 -13.13 0.02
CA LYS A 68 -15.60 -13.50 0.83
C LYS A 68 -15.52 -12.74 2.14
N VAL A 69 -16.24 -11.63 2.28
CA VAL A 69 -16.21 -10.80 3.48
C VAL A 69 -17.43 -11.14 4.34
N PRO A 70 -17.25 -11.82 5.49
CA PRO A 70 -18.34 -12.01 6.43
C PRO A 70 -18.71 -10.64 7.03
N SER A 71 -19.72 -10.00 6.46
CA SER A 71 -20.25 -8.72 6.91
C SER A 71 -21.73 -8.84 7.26
N LYS A 72 -22.13 -8.14 8.32
CA LYS A 72 -23.55 -8.00 8.70
C LYS A 72 -24.21 -6.78 8.03
N TRP A 73 -23.38 -5.85 7.56
CA TRP A 73 -23.81 -4.51 7.18
C TRP A 73 -23.62 -4.19 5.69
N VAL A 74 -22.72 -4.89 5.02
CA VAL A 74 -22.46 -4.68 3.60
C VAL A 74 -23.27 -5.69 2.80
N THR A 75 -24.48 -5.30 2.41
CA THR A 75 -25.25 -6.02 1.41
C THR A 75 -25.11 -5.35 0.05
N ILE A 76 -25.35 -6.09 -1.04
CA ILE A 76 -25.33 -5.52 -2.39
C ILE A 76 -26.34 -4.36 -2.52
N SER A 77 -27.44 -4.39 -1.76
CA SER A 77 -28.48 -3.36 -1.78
C SER A 77 -28.06 -2.03 -1.16
N ASP A 78 -27.03 -2.05 -0.30
CA ASP A 78 -26.50 -0.87 0.39
C ASP A 78 -25.26 -0.30 -0.32
N LEU A 79 -24.91 -0.84 -1.50
CA LEU A 79 -23.69 -0.56 -2.24
C LEU A 79 -23.98 0.02 -3.63
N ASP A 80 -23.52 1.25 -3.84
CA ASP A 80 -23.56 1.92 -5.12
C ASP A 80 -22.17 1.95 -5.78
N LEU A 81 -22.10 1.49 -7.03
CA LEU A 81 -20.91 1.58 -7.86
C LEU A 81 -20.94 2.85 -8.72
N LEU A 82 -19.88 3.66 -8.62
CA LEU A 82 -19.74 4.92 -9.35
C LEU A 82 -18.53 4.92 -10.30
N ASN A 83 -18.65 5.70 -11.37
CA ASN A 83 -17.51 6.05 -12.21
C ASN A 83 -16.63 7.10 -11.48
N PRO A 84 -15.28 7.04 -11.57
CA PRO A 84 -14.37 8.02 -10.98
C PRO A 84 -14.62 9.48 -11.41
N GLU A 85 -15.20 9.69 -12.59
CA GLU A 85 -15.54 10.99 -13.13
C GLU A 85 -16.79 11.63 -12.47
N ASN A 86 -17.52 10.87 -11.65
CA ASN A 86 -18.70 11.37 -10.95
C ASN A 86 -18.32 12.55 -10.01
N PRO A 87 -19.07 13.67 -10.02
CA PRO A 87 -18.78 14.83 -9.18
C PRO A 87 -18.66 14.54 -7.68
N ILE A 88 -19.44 13.59 -7.17
CA ILE A 88 -19.41 13.16 -5.76
C ILE A 88 -18.07 12.46 -5.47
N VAL A 89 -17.61 11.60 -6.39
CA VAL A 89 -16.34 10.89 -6.26
C VAL A 89 -15.17 11.85 -6.29
N LYS A 90 -15.15 12.79 -7.25
CA LYS A 90 -14.10 13.82 -7.33
C LYS A 90 -13.99 14.64 -6.05
N ALA A 91 -15.14 15.05 -5.49
CA ALA A 91 -15.18 15.77 -4.22
C ALA A 91 -14.67 14.91 -3.06
N ALA A 92 -15.03 13.63 -3.01
CA ALA A 92 -14.55 12.71 -1.98
C ALA A 92 -13.02 12.50 -2.06
N VAL A 93 -12.48 12.31 -3.26
CA VAL A 93 -11.03 12.21 -3.52
C VAL A 93 -10.32 13.50 -3.11
N GLU A 94 -10.84 14.66 -3.50
CA GLU A 94 -10.25 15.95 -3.12
C GLU A 94 -10.21 16.13 -1.60
N ILE A 95 -11.26 15.72 -0.89
CA ILE A 95 -11.30 15.79 0.59
C ILE A 95 -10.28 14.80 1.20
N ARG A 96 -10.23 13.57 0.69
CA ARG A 96 -9.28 12.54 1.14
C ARG A 96 -7.83 13.00 0.98
N ASP A 97 -7.49 13.53 -0.18
CA ASP A 97 -6.11 13.88 -0.55
C ASP A 97 -5.59 15.13 0.17
N ARG A 98 -6.46 15.85 0.90
CA ARG A 98 -6.05 16.94 1.81
C ARG A 98 -5.44 16.43 3.12
N ASP A 99 -5.66 15.18 3.51
CA ASP A 99 -5.02 14.59 4.70
C ASP A 99 -3.62 14.06 4.34
N PRO A 100 -2.53 14.70 4.80
CA PRO A 100 -1.18 14.28 4.48
C PRO A 100 -0.83 12.91 5.06
N ASP A 101 -1.54 12.48 6.12
CA ASP A 101 -1.29 11.21 6.80
C ASP A 101 -1.98 10.04 6.09
N GLY A 102 -2.81 10.31 5.09
CA GLY A 102 -3.53 9.27 4.33
C GLY A 102 -4.45 8.42 5.21
N ARG A 103 -5.10 9.02 6.21
CA ARG A 103 -6.06 8.33 7.08
C ARG A 103 -7.47 8.48 6.52
N ALA A 104 -8.39 7.67 7.03
CA ALA A 104 -9.79 7.84 6.72
C ALA A 104 -10.32 9.18 7.27
N VAL A 105 -11.10 9.89 6.48
CA VAL A 105 -11.60 11.23 6.80
C VAL A 105 -13.09 11.16 7.14
N THR A 106 -13.48 11.74 8.28
CA THR A 106 -14.91 12.02 8.56
C THR A 106 -15.20 13.45 8.11
N TYR A 107 -16.18 13.61 7.23
CA TYR A 107 -16.55 14.88 6.64
C TYR A 107 -17.99 15.24 7.03
N GLU A 108 -18.17 16.39 7.68
CA GLU A 108 -19.46 16.87 8.19
C GLU A 108 -20.01 18.05 7.38
N GLY A 109 -19.50 18.28 6.17
CA GLY A 109 -20.03 19.34 5.31
C GLY A 109 -21.40 18.97 4.74
N GLY A 110 -22.26 19.97 4.52
CA GLY A 110 -23.63 19.74 4.05
C GLY A 110 -23.77 19.27 2.60
N ARG A 111 -22.66 19.20 1.84
CA ARG A 111 -22.63 18.78 0.44
C ARG A 111 -21.35 18.02 0.09
N LEU A 112 -21.48 17.02 -0.77
CA LEU A 112 -20.36 16.31 -1.39
C LEU A 112 -20.57 16.31 -2.90
N GLY A 113 -19.80 17.12 -3.63
CA GLY A 113 -20.08 17.44 -5.02
C GLY A 113 -21.45 18.11 -5.17
N ASP A 114 -22.33 17.51 -5.96
CA ASP A 114 -23.70 17.96 -6.18
C ASP A 114 -24.72 17.37 -5.19
N MET A 115 -24.32 16.40 -4.36
CA MET A 115 -25.19 15.71 -3.40
C MET A 115 -25.29 16.44 -2.05
N ALA A 116 -26.51 16.62 -1.54
CA ALA A 116 -26.73 17.09 -0.17
C ALA A 116 -26.61 15.95 0.83
N ILE A 117 -25.75 16.12 1.84
CA ILE A 117 -25.41 15.09 2.82
C ILE A 117 -25.49 15.65 4.24
N GLN A 118 -25.63 14.78 5.22
CA GLN A 118 -25.44 15.08 6.65
C GLN A 118 -24.01 14.78 7.08
N GLY A 119 -23.38 13.77 6.47
CA GLY A 119 -21.99 13.44 6.70
C GLY A 119 -21.50 12.39 5.71
N ALA A 120 -20.18 12.28 5.61
CA ALA A 120 -19.48 11.27 4.84
C ALA A 120 -18.32 10.70 5.67
N TYR A 121 -18.01 9.42 5.44
CA TYR A 121 -16.78 8.80 5.93
C TYR A 121 -16.02 8.25 4.73
N ILE A 122 -14.85 8.83 4.46
CA ILE A 122 -14.08 8.58 3.25
C ILE A 122 -12.87 7.71 3.61
N TYR A 123 -12.75 6.55 2.99
CA TYR A 123 -11.62 5.66 3.19
C TYR A 123 -10.35 6.24 2.55
N PRO A 124 -9.16 5.89 3.09
CA PRO A 124 -7.91 6.24 2.46
C PRO A 124 -7.78 5.54 1.10
N GLU A 125 -6.85 6.02 0.28
CA GLU A 125 -6.47 5.32 -0.94
C GLU A 125 -5.89 3.94 -0.56
N ILE A 126 -6.29 2.88 -1.27
CA ILE A 126 -5.61 1.59 -1.14
C ILE A 126 -4.29 1.69 -1.93
N ALA A 127 -3.31 2.35 -1.34
CA ALA A 127 -2.01 2.49 -1.97
C ALA A 127 -1.20 1.19 -1.85
N PRO A 128 -0.26 0.95 -2.78
CA PRO A 128 0.74 -0.08 -2.61
C PRO A 128 1.50 0.10 -1.30
N ALA A 129 1.62 -0.97 -0.53
CA ALA A 129 2.51 -0.97 0.63
C ALA A 129 3.96 -0.99 0.14
N ARG A 130 4.85 -0.27 0.83
CA ARG A 130 6.28 -0.30 0.51
C ARG A 130 7.07 -0.87 1.67
N LEU A 131 7.82 -1.92 1.39
CA LEU A 131 8.69 -2.57 2.36
C LEU A 131 10.08 -1.93 2.26
N PHE A 132 10.62 -1.53 3.41
CA PHE A 132 11.95 -0.96 3.53
C PHE A 132 12.93 -2.02 4.02
N PHE A 133 14.01 -2.18 3.26
CA PHE A 133 15.10 -3.09 3.54
C PHE A 133 16.40 -2.31 3.67
N ILE A 134 17.29 -2.82 4.51
CA ILE A 134 18.70 -2.43 4.51
C ILE A 134 19.49 -3.60 3.92
N VAL A 135 20.33 -3.30 2.96
CA VAL A 135 21.32 -4.24 2.42
C VAL A 135 22.68 -3.81 2.93
N GLN A 136 23.26 -4.64 3.80
CA GLN A 136 24.58 -4.44 4.35
C GLN A 136 25.60 -5.17 3.48
N TYR A 137 26.61 -4.43 3.04
CA TYR A 137 27.76 -4.93 2.30
C TYR A 137 28.96 -4.90 3.24
N ASP A 138 29.58 -6.05 3.47
CA ASP A 138 30.78 -6.18 4.28
C ASP A 138 31.91 -6.80 3.48
N ARG A 139 33.10 -6.24 3.63
CA ARG A 139 34.34 -6.82 3.12
C ARG A 139 35.13 -7.45 4.27
N GLY A 140 35.52 -8.71 4.09
CA GLY A 140 36.28 -9.46 5.11
C GLY A 140 37.75 -9.03 5.19
N ASP A 141 38.31 -8.58 4.08
CA ASP A 141 39.71 -8.19 3.89
C ASP A 141 39.81 -6.92 3.03
N HIS A 142 40.95 -6.69 2.34
CA HIS A 142 41.14 -5.57 1.40
C HIS A 142 40.97 -5.99 -0.07
N THR A 143 40.27 -7.09 -0.34
CA THR A 143 40.00 -7.54 -1.72
C THR A 143 38.85 -6.74 -2.34
N ASN A 144 38.33 -7.22 -3.47
CA ASN A 144 37.10 -6.70 -4.06
C ASN A 144 35.92 -7.65 -3.81
N GLU A 145 36.05 -8.64 -2.91
CA GLU A 145 34.99 -9.61 -2.63
C GLU A 145 34.10 -9.12 -1.48
N TRP A 146 32.82 -8.89 -1.78
CA TRP A 146 31.85 -8.33 -0.85
C TRP A 146 30.72 -9.31 -0.56
N ASN A 147 30.39 -9.43 0.72
CA ASN A 147 29.23 -10.17 1.20
C ASN A 147 28.06 -9.21 1.37
N ALA A 148 26.86 -9.62 0.92
CA ALA A 148 25.66 -8.82 1.06
C ALA A 148 24.62 -9.54 1.94
N LYS A 149 24.16 -8.86 2.99
CA LYS A 149 23.08 -9.32 3.88
C LYS A 149 21.88 -8.39 3.76
N VAL A 150 20.69 -8.95 3.60
CA VAL A 150 19.43 -8.19 3.49
C VAL A 150 18.64 -8.30 4.80
N GLU A 151 18.19 -7.17 5.32
CA GLU A 151 17.35 -7.10 6.51
C GLU A 151 16.08 -6.29 6.23
N TYR A 152 14.92 -6.85 6.55
CA TYR A 152 13.66 -6.11 6.55
C TYR A 152 13.57 -5.25 7.81
N VAL A 153 13.30 -3.96 7.63
CA VAL A 153 13.23 -3.01 8.74
C VAL A 153 11.78 -2.68 9.10
N THR A 154 11.02 -2.17 8.12
CA THR A 154 9.66 -1.68 8.34
C THR A 154 8.87 -1.59 7.04
N SER A 155 7.58 -1.33 7.13
CA SER A 155 6.70 -1.02 6.01
C SER A 155 6.17 0.39 6.13
N TYR A 156 6.02 1.07 5.01
CA TYR A 156 5.38 2.38 4.92
C TYR A 156 4.14 2.29 4.05
N GLU A 157 3.02 2.76 4.59
CA GLU A 157 1.81 3.01 3.83
C GLU A 157 1.98 4.37 3.12
N ASN A 158 1.53 4.47 1.87
CA ASN A 158 1.45 5.74 1.10
C ASN A 158 2.78 6.46 0.77
N MET A 159 3.96 5.89 1.09
CA MET A 159 5.26 6.49 0.73
C MET A 159 5.45 6.53 -0.80
N ARG A 160 5.80 7.65 -1.42
CA ARG A 160 5.93 7.72 -2.91
C ARG A 160 7.29 7.34 -3.49
N LEU A 161 8.29 7.07 -2.66
CA LEU A 161 9.65 6.71 -3.08
C LEU A 161 9.74 5.23 -3.45
N ARG A 162 10.62 4.86 -4.40
CA ARG A 162 10.84 3.48 -4.83
C ARG A 162 12.31 3.22 -5.19
N GLY A 163 12.76 1.98 -5.07
CA GLY A 163 14.13 1.58 -5.40
C GLY A 163 15.11 1.86 -4.28
N ALA A 164 16.40 1.93 -4.61
CA ALA A 164 17.43 2.31 -3.64
C ALA A 164 17.31 3.80 -3.29
N VAL A 165 17.23 4.12 -2.00
CA VAL A 165 16.88 5.46 -1.49
C VAL A 165 17.92 6.06 -0.54
N GLY A 166 18.92 5.28 -0.12
CA GLY A 166 19.97 5.77 0.75
C GLY A 166 21.23 4.94 0.63
N TYR A 167 22.38 5.60 0.77
CA TYR A 167 23.69 4.98 0.76
C TYR A 167 24.52 5.57 1.90
N SER A 168 25.12 4.73 2.73
CA SER A 168 26.09 5.15 3.74
C SER A 168 27.24 4.16 3.82
N THR A 169 28.39 4.64 4.28
CA THR A 169 29.60 3.81 4.46
C THR A 169 29.94 3.73 5.94
N ALA A 170 30.44 2.57 6.36
CA ALA A 170 31.01 2.37 7.68
C ALA A 170 32.51 2.10 7.51
N THR A 171 33.33 2.87 8.23
CA THR A 171 34.76 2.64 8.38
C THR A 171 35.01 1.99 9.72
N ARG A 172 35.78 0.90 9.78
CA ARG A 172 36.27 0.37 11.05
C ARG A 172 37.37 1.26 11.61
N ASP A 173 37.64 1.17 12.90
CA ASP A 173 38.78 1.87 13.50
C ASP A 173 40.08 1.45 12.81
N GLY A 174 40.74 2.40 12.15
CA GLY A 174 41.95 2.18 11.36
C GLY A 174 41.76 2.15 9.84
N ASP A 175 40.51 2.06 9.35
CA ASP A 175 40.23 2.14 7.92
C ASP A 175 40.38 3.57 7.40
N SER A 176 40.84 3.68 6.15
CA SER A 176 40.83 4.96 5.45
C SER A 176 39.39 5.31 5.06
N PRO A 177 38.95 6.57 5.22
CA PRO A 177 37.66 7.03 4.68
C PRO A 177 37.51 6.84 3.17
N ALA A 178 38.63 6.70 2.45
CA ALA A 178 38.65 6.43 1.01
C ALA A 178 38.44 4.95 0.65
N ASP A 179 38.52 4.03 1.61
CA ASP A 179 38.38 2.58 1.41
C ASP A 179 37.58 1.98 2.58
N PRO A 180 36.27 2.24 2.66
CA PRO A 180 35.44 1.77 3.76
C PRO A 180 35.32 0.24 3.74
N GLY A 181 35.47 -0.41 4.89
CA GLY A 181 35.27 -1.86 5.03
C GLY A 181 33.80 -2.32 4.99
N GLY A 182 32.85 -1.38 4.98
CA GLY A 182 31.41 -1.67 4.94
C GLY A 182 30.57 -0.58 4.28
N ALA A 183 29.43 -0.96 3.72
CA ALA A 183 28.41 -0.05 3.20
C ALA A 183 27.01 -0.53 3.52
N LEU A 184 26.08 0.41 3.69
CA LEU A 184 24.65 0.16 3.86
C LEU A 184 23.89 0.83 2.72
N VAL A 185 22.99 0.08 2.11
CA VAL A 185 22.08 0.60 1.09
C VAL A 185 20.65 0.38 1.53
N GLY A 186 19.89 1.46 1.67
CA GLY A 186 18.46 1.41 1.94
C GLY A 186 17.68 1.22 0.64
N ALA A 187 16.77 0.24 0.59
CA ALA A 187 15.95 -0.05 -0.58
C ALA A 187 14.47 -0.16 -0.21
N LEU A 188 13.61 0.48 -1.02
CA LEU A 188 12.15 0.40 -0.94
C LEU A 188 11.62 -0.48 -2.07
N VAL A 189 10.85 -1.50 -1.69
CA VAL A 189 10.17 -2.41 -2.61
C VAL A 189 8.66 -2.21 -2.51
N GLU A 190 8.04 -1.94 -3.65
CA GLU A 190 6.60 -1.76 -3.75
C GLU A 190 5.89 -3.11 -3.84
N ILE A 191 4.87 -3.29 -3.01
CA ILE A 191 4.02 -4.47 -3.01
C ILE A 191 2.67 -4.09 -3.57
N ASP A 192 2.25 -4.85 -4.59
CA ASP A 192 0.95 -4.74 -5.21
C ASP A 192 -0.16 -4.76 -4.13
N PRO A 193 -1.10 -3.78 -4.16
CA PRO A 193 -2.20 -3.69 -3.19
C PRO A 193 -2.99 -4.98 -3.03
N LYS A 194 -3.01 -5.86 -4.03
CA LYS A 194 -3.70 -7.16 -3.92
C LYS A 194 -3.11 -8.10 -2.88
N PHE A 195 -1.91 -7.82 -2.43
CA PHE A 195 -1.30 -8.55 -1.32
C PHE A 195 -1.54 -7.87 0.03
N VAL A 196 -2.08 -6.66 0.07
CA VAL A 196 -2.30 -5.81 1.26
C VAL A 196 -3.77 -5.91 1.75
N PRO A 197 -4.05 -5.74 3.06
CA PRO A 197 -3.08 -5.76 4.15
C PRO A 197 -2.58 -7.18 4.36
N PHE A 198 -1.26 -7.30 4.47
CA PHE A 198 -0.59 -8.45 5.06
C PHE A 198 0.40 -7.91 6.08
N SER A 199 0.46 -8.56 7.24
CA SER A 199 1.64 -8.44 8.09
C SER A 199 2.78 -9.11 7.34
N PRO A 200 3.91 -8.42 7.08
CA PRO A 200 5.06 -9.04 6.42
C PRO A 200 5.57 -10.29 7.13
N ARG A 201 5.27 -10.43 8.43
CA ARG A 201 5.60 -11.63 9.22
C ARG A 201 4.77 -12.85 8.83
N ASP A 202 3.56 -12.65 8.33
CA ASP A 202 2.59 -13.72 8.05
C ASP A 202 2.73 -14.27 6.61
N ARG A 203 3.51 -13.59 5.75
CA ARG A 203 3.73 -13.94 4.35
C ARG A 203 5.22 -13.94 3.99
N GLN A 204 5.92 -14.94 4.53
CA GLN A 204 7.35 -15.17 4.28
C GLN A 204 7.66 -15.33 2.78
N ASP A 205 6.72 -15.85 2.00
CA ASP A 205 6.82 -15.96 0.55
C ASP A 205 6.95 -14.60 -0.15
N ILE A 206 6.14 -13.62 0.26
CA ILE A 206 6.20 -12.25 -0.26
C ILE A 206 7.49 -11.57 0.20
N LEU A 207 7.84 -11.74 1.48
CA LEU A 207 9.07 -11.16 2.02
C LEU A 207 10.31 -11.69 1.29
N ALA A 208 10.34 -12.98 0.92
CA ALA A 208 11.41 -13.59 0.13
C ALA A 208 11.61 -12.90 -1.22
N VAL A 209 10.51 -12.70 -1.95
CA VAL A 209 10.52 -12.06 -3.27
C VAL A 209 10.96 -10.60 -3.13
N ALA A 210 10.41 -9.89 -2.15
CA ALA A 210 10.74 -8.49 -1.90
C ALA A 210 12.21 -8.31 -1.50
N SER A 211 12.76 -9.17 -0.63
CA SER A 211 14.19 -9.15 -0.26
C SER A 211 15.11 -9.31 -1.47
N ARG A 212 14.76 -10.19 -2.43
CA ARG A 212 15.53 -10.34 -3.68
C ARG A 212 15.48 -9.09 -4.55
N GLN A 213 14.30 -8.46 -4.66
CA GLN A 213 14.16 -7.20 -5.40
C GLN A 213 14.92 -6.05 -4.73
N ALA A 214 14.88 -5.96 -3.40
CA ALA A 214 15.63 -4.99 -2.62
C ALA A 214 17.14 -5.13 -2.85
N ARG A 215 17.66 -6.37 -2.79
CA ARG A 215 19.07 -6.66 -3.09
C ARG A 215 19.45 -6.26 -4.50
N ALA A 216 18.67 -6.63 -5.51
CA ALA A 216 18.97 -6.25 -6.89
C ALA A 216 19.02 -4.73 -7.09
N ALA A 217 18.12 -3.98 -6.45
CA ALA A 217 18.15 -2.52 -6.47
C ALA A 217 19.37 -1.94 -5.72
N ALA A 218 19.69 -2.52 -4.56
CA ALA A 218 20.84 -2.12 -3.76
C ALA A 218 22.17 -2.40 -4.47
N ASP A 219 22.32 -3.55 -5.13
CA ASP A 219 23.53 -3.95 -5.86
C ASP A 219 23.84 -2.94 -6.98
N GLY A 220 22.81 -2.42 -7.66
CA GLY A 220 22.96 -1.38 -8.66
C GLY A 220 23.54 -0.08 -8.10
N MET A 221 23.03 0.38 -6.94
CA MET A 221 23.54 1.59 -6.26
C MET A 221 24.91 1.36 -5.62
N PHE A 222 25.16 0.18 -5.05
CA PHE A 222 26.44 -0.18 -4.47
C PHE A 222 27.54 -0.20 -5.54
N LYS A 223 27.31 -0.87 -6.67
CA LYS A 223 28.27 -0.95 -7.78
C LYS A 223 28.53 0.41 -8.45
N SER A 224 27.60 1.37 -8.38
CA SER A 224 27.89 2.73 -8.87
C SER A 224 28.92 3.47 -8.00
N HIS A 225 29.06 3.08 -6.73
CA HIS A 225 30.05 3.63 -5.80
C HIS A 225 31.32 2.76 -5.74
N HIS A 226 31.20 1.46 -6.00
CA HIS A 226 32.28 0.48 -6.00
C HIS A 226 32.29 -0.34 -7.30
N PRO A 227 32.74 0.25 -8.42
CA PRO A 227 32.62 -0.39 -9.75
C PRO A 227 33.43 -1.68 -9.88
N GLU A 228 34.50 -1.83 -9.10
CA GLU A 228 35.36 -3.02 -9.09
C GLU A 228 34.87 -4.12 -8.14
N ALA A 229 33.78 -3.87 -7.38
CA ALA A 229 33.30 -4.82 -6.39
C ALA A 229 32.67 -6.07 -7.04
N VAL A 230 33.13 -7.22 -6.56
CA VAL A 230 32.56 -8.53 -6.81
C VAL A 230 31.67 -8.88 -5.63
N VAL A 231 30.36 -8.70 -5.81
CA VAL A 231 29.35 -9.10 -4.82
C VAL A 231 28.93 -10.53 -5.16
N GLU A 232 29.03 -11.45 -4.20
CA GLU A 232 28.56 -12.82 -4.40
C GLU A 232 27.09 -12.83 -4.84
N SER A 233 26.73 -13.76 -5.73
CA SER A 233 25.33 -13.94 -6.11
C SER A 233 24.50 -14.37 -4.91
N ALA A 234 23.24 -13.93 -4.88
CA ALA A 234 22.29 -14.31 -3.85
C ALA A 234 21.89 -15.78 -4.02
N ASP A 235 22.76 -16.72 -3.68
CA ASP A 235 22.43 -18.14 -3.71
C ASP A 235 21.53 -18.45 -2.51
N GLU A 236 20.21 -18.36 -2.75
CA GLU A 236 19.02 -18.96 -2.09
C GLU A 236 18.98 -19.23 -0.56
N HIS A 237 19.92 -18.77 0.26
CA HIS A 237 19.96 -19.09 1.70
C HIS A 237 19.16 -18.10 2.56
N CYS A 238 18.37 -17.22 1.95
CA CYS A 238 17.91 -16.00 2.60
C CYS A 238 16.80 -16.11 3.66
N LEU A 239 16.20 -17.27 3.97
CA LEU A 239 15.05 -17.30 4.92
C LEU A 239 14.95 -18.54 5.84
N ALA A 240 16.08 -19.10 6.26
CA ALA A 240 16.08 -20.08 7.34
C ALA A 240 16.74 -19.51 8.61
N SER A 241 16.06 -18.56 9.27
CA SER A 241 16.39 -18.11 10.62
C SER A 241 15.21 -17.44 11.28
#